data_AF-A0ABD3LS74-F1
#
_entry.id   AF-A0ABD3LS74-F1
#
_cell.length_a   1.000
_cell.length_b   1.000
_cell.length_c   1.000
_cell.angle_alpha   90.00
_cell.angle_beta   90.00
_cell.angle_gamma   90.00
#
_symmetry.space_group_name_H-M   'P 1'
#
loop_
_entity.id
_entity.type
_entity.pdbx_description
1 polymer ?
#
loop_
_entity_poly.entity_id
_entity_poly.type
_entity_poly.pdbx_seq_one_letter_code
_entity_poly.pdbx_strand_id
1 'polypeptide(L)'
;MMLVHPPRAYPNPIILCRDLGKFLTASPSPCPLLLPSQLRPSASPKRRCSKNENTHEESFQGFPALPSDGPWDSESVWSTFAFYLLSLHIPLSFGGLSVVAHVLHRPVLDPQTEALSLFGIQVFEFFGTLCLLKSTAKPQYKLISLFKGNRLSNGTKTWVASALGFCSLIFLVFLTSFLADRVIGPKAVNNLILKEILLSSDISRAACVLVYCIITPLLEEIVYRGFLLTSISSTSKWQQAVLLSSAIFSAVHFSGENSLQLFVIGCVLGCSYCWSGDLSTSFLIHSLYNALILVITYAS
;
A
#
# COMPACT_ATOMS: atom_id res chain seq x y z
N MET A 1 -37.45 30.59 -37.53
CA MET A 1 -38.75 30.10 -38.03
C MET A 1 -39.25 29.04 -37.05
N MET A 2 -40.34 29.33 -36.32
CA MET A 2 -41.07 28.47 -35.35
C MET A 2 -40.27 27.96 -34.12
N LEU A 3 -40.61 28.23 -32.84
CA LEU A 3 -41.89 28.11 -32.06
C LEU A 3 -42.23 26.61 -31.77
N VAL A 4 -42.72 26.14 -30.59
CA VAL A 4 -43.12 26.79 -29.32
C VAL A 4 -43.17 25.77 -28.13
N HIS A 5 -43.42 26.26 -26.90
CA HIS A 5 -43.45 25.62 -25.56
C HIS A 5 -44.46 24.45 -25.26
N PRO A 6 -44.33 23.75 -24.08
CA PRO A 6 -45.20 22.65 -23.60
C PRO A 6 -46.46 23.16 -22.83
N PRO A 7 -47.32 22.30 -22.21
CA PRO A 7 -47.28 22.14 -20.73
C PRO A 7 -47.98 20.89 -20.08
N ARG A 8 -47.84 20.76 -18.73
CA ARG A 8 -48.77 20.26 -17.65
C ARG A 8 -48.03 19.34 -16.64
N ALA A 9 -48.00 19.48 -15.30
CA ALA A 9 -48.74 20.21 -14.24
C ALA A 9 -49.77 19.38 -13.42
N TYR A 10 -49.29 18.85 -12.26
CA TYR A 10 -49.94 18.78 -10.91
C TYR A 10 -51.30 18.03 -10.72
N PRO A 11 -51.69 17.57 -9.49
CA PRO A 11 -51.42 18.17 -8.17
C PRO A 11 -51.02 17.26 -6.98
N ASN A 12 -50.58 17.92 -5.89
CA ASN A 12 -50.56 17.40 -4.52
C ASN A 12 -51.98 17.27 -3.93
N PRO A 13 -52.14 16.54 -2.83
CA PRO A 13 -52.95 17.04 -1.72
C PRO A 13 -52.18 17.18 -0.40
N ILE A 14 -52.51 18.24 0.32
CA ILE A 14 -52.11 18.53 1.70
C ILE A 14 -52.99 17.72 2.65
N ILE A 15 -52.43 17.17 3.72
CA ILE A 15 -53.21 16.87 4.94
C ILE A 15 -52.51 17.52 6.14
N LEU A 16 -53.25 18.39 6.83
CA LEU A 16 -52.84 19.08 8.05
C LEU A 16 -54.04 19.18 9.00
N CYS A 17 -54.03 18.36 10.05
CA CYS A 17 -54.79 18.56 11.29
C CYS A 17 -53.77 18.42 12.43
N ARG A 18 -53.51 19.39 13.33
CA ARG A 18 -54.39 20.32 14.07
C ARG A 18 -55.23 19.65 15.15
N ASP A 19 -54.67 19.60 16.36
CA ASP A 19 -55.25 20.15 17.60
C ASP A 19 -54.11 20.20 18.66
N LEU A 20 -53.77 21.24 19.46
CA LEU A 20 -54.28 22.59 19.80
C LEU A 20 -54.79 22.70 21.26
N GLY A 21 -53.95 23.28 22.13
CA GLY A 21 -54.25 23.62 23.55
C GLY A 21 -53.83 22.54 24.56
N LYS A 22 -53.59 22.78 25.87
CA LYS A 22 -53.57 23.96 26.79
C LYS A 22 -52.76 23.50 28.05
N PHE A 23 -52.22 24.31 28.98
CA PHE A 23 -52.19 25.77 29.21
C PHE A 23 -50.76 26.19 29.69
N LEU A 24 -50.63 27.16 30.61
CA LEU A 24 -49.41 27.68 31.25
C LEU A 24 -49.47 27.63 32.80
N THR A 25 -48.30 27.84 33.44
CA THR A 25 -48.03 28.39 34.79
C THR A 25 -48.31 27.61 36.10
N ALA A 26 -47.32 27.70 37.01
CA ALA A 26 -47.40 28.05 38.45
C ALA A 26 -46.72 27.06 39.45
N SER A 27 -45.65 27.57 40.10
CA SER A 27 -45.15 27.17 41.44
C SER A 27 -46.04 27.84 42.53
N PRO A 28 -46.06 27.45 43.83
CA PRO A 28 -44.88 27.20 44.67
C PRO A 28 -44.97 26.04 45.71
N SER A 29 -43.88 25.88 46.46
CA SER A 29 -43.66 24.95 47.60
C SER A 29 -44.40 25.37 48.90
N PRO A 30 -44.39 24.55 49.97
CA PRO A 30 -43.26 24.58 50.92
C PRO A 30 -42.87 23.23 51.58
N CYS A 31 -41.64 23.17 52.13
CA CYS A 31 -41.20 22.13 53.07
C CYS A 31 -41.75 22.36 54.49
N PRO A 32 -41.57 21.38 55.40
CA PRO A 32 -40.69 21.69 56.55
C PRO A 32 -39.67 20.60 56.91
N LEU A 33 -38.67 21.00 57.70
CA LEU A 33 -37.52 20.21 58.15
C LEU A 33 -37.84 19.24 59.31
N LEU A 34 -37.01 18.20 59.49
CA LEU A 34 -36.35 17.89 60.77
C LEU A 34 -35.21 16.85 60.62
N LEU A 35 -34.41 16.69 61.70
CA LEU A 35 -33.01 16.20 61.74
C LEU A 35 -32.85 14.65 61.95
N PRO A 36 -31.62 14.08 62.06
CA PRO A 36 -31.34 12.71 61.62
C PRO A 36 -31.17 11.67 62.75
N SER A 37 -31.09 10.39 62.39
CA SER A 37 -30.60 9.33 63.27
C SER A 37 -29.91 8.17 62.49
N GLN A 38 -29.09 7.42 63.22
CA GLN A 38 -28.11 6.44 62.73
C GLN A 38 -28.62 4.99 62.73
N LEU A 39 -27.79 4.07 62.20
CA LEU A 39 -27.73 2.60 62.42
C LEU A 39 -28.47 1.65 61.44
N ARG A 40 -27.68 1.09 60.50
CA ARG A 40 -27.40 -0.34 60.20
C ARG A 40 -28.53 -1.43 60.26
N PRO A 41 -28.32 -2.61 59.63
CA PRO A 41 -27.70 -2.90 58.32
C PRO A 41 -28.49 -3.96 57.50
N SER A 42 -28.21 -4.15 56.21
CA SER A 42 -28.38 -5.48 55.58
C SER A 42 -27.39 -5.72 54.46
N ALA A 43 -26.99 -6.98 54.28
CA ALA A 43 -26.01 -7.40 53.28
C ALA A 43 -26.71 -8.01 52.05
N SER A 44 -26.11 -7.84 50.87
CA SER A 44 -26.44 -8.61 49.67
C SER A 44 -25.22 -8.67 48.72
N PRO A 45 -24.94 -9.81 48.07
CA PRO A 45 -23.61 -10.11 47.54
C PRO A 45 -23.35 -9.57 46.12
N LYS A 46 -22.08 -9.27 45.83
CA LYS A 46 -21.59 -8.97 44.48
C LYS A 46 -21.74 -10.18 43.56
N ARG A 47 -22.58 -10.09 42.54
CA ARG A 47 -22.70 -11.13 41.49
C ARG A 47 -21.64 -10.91 40.40
N ARG A 48 -20.46 -11.50 40.57
CA ARG A 48 -19.40 -11.50 39.54
C ARG A 48 -19.62 -12.69 38.61
N CYS A 49 -20.20 -12.45 37.43
CA CYS A 49 -20.28 -13.48 36.39
C CYS A 49 -18.88 -13.75 35.84
N SER A 50 -18.35 -14.94 36.13
CA SER A 50 -17.28 -15.54 35.34
C SER A 50 -17.91 -16.21 34.13
N LYS A 51 -17.48 -15.84 32.92
CA LYS A 51 -17.67 -16.67 31.72
C LYS A 51 -16.31 -17.29 31.40
N ASN A 52 -16.14 -18.56 31.79
CA ASN A 52 -15.23 -19.46 31.09
C ASN A 52 -16.04 -20.08 29.96
N GLU A 53 -15.70 -19.76 28.72
CA GLU A 53 -15.93 -20.65 27.57
C GLU A 53 -14.55 -21.05 27.05
N ASN A 54 -14.37 -22.33 26.76
CA ASN A 54 -13.06 -22.95 26.71
C ASN A 54 -12.30 -22.62 25.42
N THR A 55 -11.02 -22.32 25.58
CA THR A 55 -9.99 -22.42 24.54
C THR A 55 -9.96 -23.82 23.95
N HIS A 56 -9.82 -23.96 22.62
CA HIS A 56 -8.78 -24.75 21.95
C HIS A 56 -9.02 -24.85 20.43
N GLU A 57 -8.57 -23.83 19.70
CA GLU A 57 -7.64 -24.05 18.57
C GLU A 57 -6.54 -22.99 18.70
N GLU A 58 -5.32 -23.43 19.04
CA GLU A 58 -4.13 -22.58 19.10
C GLU A 58 -3.04 -23.15 18.18
N SER A 59 -2.06 -22.29 17.84
CA SER A 59 -0.89 -22.53 16.97
C SER A 59 -1.20 -22.51 15.46
N PHE A 60 -0.67 -21.62 14.62
CA PHE A 60 0.28 -20.51 14.81
C PHE A 60 -0.19 -19.27 14.04
N GLN A 61 -0.30 -18.09 14.68
CA GLN A 61 -0.40 -16.82 13.94
C GLN A 61 0.03 -15.59 14.77
N GLY A 62 1.34 -15.32 14.78
CA GLY A 62 1.87 -14.03 15.23
C GLY A 62 1.68 -12.95 14.16
N PHE A 63 1.12 -11.81 14.59
CA PHE A 63 1.06 -10.48 13.94
C PHE A 63 0.95 -10.38 12.40
N PRO A 64 -0.28 -10.18 11.89
CA PRO A 64 -0.56 -9.24 10.81
C PRO A 64 -1.08 -7.91 11.40
N ALA A 65 -0.49 -6.77 11.01
CA ALA A 65 -0.97 -5.44 11.37
C ALA A 65 -2.03 -4.87 10.40
N LEU A 66 -2.38 -5.63 9.36
CA LEU A 66 -3.31 -5.25 8.31
C LEU A 66 -4.78 -5.45 8.73
N PRO A 67 -5.72 -4.59 8.29
CA PRO A 67 -7.15 -4.74 8.59
C PRO A 67 -7.76 -5.94 7.85
N SER A 68 -8.83 -6.52 8.43
CA SER A 68 -9.59 -7.61 7.80
C SER A 68 -10.32 -7.17 6.53
N ASP A 69 -10.82 -5.94 6.51
CA ASP A 69 -11.70 -5.45 5.45
C ASP A 69 -10.88 -4.75 4.37
N GLY A 70 -10.76 -5.42 3.21
CA GLY A 70 -9.98 -4.95 2.08
C GLY A 70 -10.56 -3.70 1.39
N PRO A 71 -9.71 -2.76 0.89
CA PRO A 71 -10.20 -1.54 0.23
C PRO A 71 -10.82 -1.77 -1.16
N TRP A 72 -10.57 -2.94 -1.75
CA TRP A 72 -11.08 -3.40 -3.04
C TRP A 72 -11.88 -4.69 -2.83
N ASP A 73 -12.83 -4.95 -3.71
CA ASP A 73 -13.60 -6.21 -3.74
C ASP A 73 -12.89 -7.24 -4.62
N SER A 74 -12.94 -8.53 -4.26
CA SER A 74 -12.10 -9.59 -4.85
C SER A 74 -12.16 -9.68 -6.38
N GLU A 75 -13.33 -9.47 -6.98
CA GLU A 75 -13.51 -9.44 -8.44
C GLU A 75 -12.85 -8.21 -9.10
N SER A 76 -12.90 -7.06 -8.42
CA SER A 76 -12.30 -5.81 -8.90
C SER A 76 -10.76 -5.83 -8.84
N VAL A 77 -10.17 -6.58 -7.90
CA VAL A 77 -8.71 -6.65 -7.69
C VAL A 77 -8.00 -7.17 -8.95
N TRP A 78 -8.40 -8.34 -9.45
CA TRP A 78 -7.74 -8.95 -10.61
C TRP A 78 -7.96 -8.15 -11.89
N SER A 79 -9.16 -7.59 -12.07
CA SER A 79 -9.49 -6.72 -13.21
C SER A 79 -8.66 -5.42 -13.20
N THR A 80 -8.52 -4.78 -12.03
CA THR A 80 -7.70 -3.58 -11.82
C THR A 80 -6.22 -3.88 -12.02
N PHE A 81 -5.73 -5.01 -11.49
CA PHE A 81 -4.35 -5.42 -11.64
C PHE A 81 -3.99 -5.78 -13.09
N ALA A 82 -4.89 -6.46 -13.80
CA ALA A 82 -4.73 -6.73 -15.23
C ALA A 82 -4.69 -5.43 -16.05
N PHE A 83 -5.55 -4.45 -15.74
CA PHE A 83 -5.50 -3.14 -16.40
C PHE A 83 -4.20 -2.39 -16.09
N TYR A 84 -3.72 -2.40 -14.84
CA TYR A 84 -2.42 -1.85 -14.47
C TYR A 84 -1.30 -2.50 -15.30
N LEU A 85 -1.23 -3.83 -15.33
CA LEU A 85 -0.15 -4.54 -16.04
C LEU A 85 -0.19 -4.31 -17.56
N LEU A 86 -1.36 -4.46 -18.17
CA LEU A 86 -1.50 -4.47 -19.64
C LEU A 86 -1.58 -3.06 -20.24
N SER A 87 -2.12 -2.07 -19.52
CA SER A 87 -2.33 -0.70 -20.03
C SER A 87 -1.28 0.30 -19.55
N LEU A 88 -0.61 0.05 -18.41
CA LEU A 88 0.39 0.95 -17.84
C LEU A 88 1.77 0.27 -17.81
N HIS A 89 1.97 -0.75 -16.97
CA HIS A 89 3.28 -1.28 -16.65
C HIS A 89 4.03 -1.84 -17.86
N ILE A 90 3.48 -2.87 -18.52
CA ILE A 90 4.16 -3.54 -19.64
C ILE A 90 4.44 -2.57 -20.82
N PRO A 91 3.47 -1.75 -21.28
CA PRO A 91 3.73 -0.78 -22.35
C PRO A 91 4.77 0.28 -21.99
N LEU A 92 4.76 0.80 -20.75
CA LEU A 92 5.65 1.88 -20.33
C LEU A 92 7.07 1.37 -20.03
N SER A 93 7.20 0.29 -19.24
CA SER A 93 8.50 -0.26 -18.84
C SER A 93 9.27 -0.90 -19.99
N PHE A 94 8.60 -1.60 -20.93
CA PHE A 94 9.27 -2.30 -22.03
C PHE A 94 9.14 -1.59 -23.39
N GLY A 95 8.07 -0.84 -23.63
CA GLY A 95 7.84 -0.11 -24.88
C GLY A 95 8.19 1.38 -24.84
N GLY A 96 8.20 2.01 -23.66
CA GLY A 96 8.27 3.47 -23.52
C GLY A 96 9.49 4.11 -24.18
N LEU A 97 10.69 3.56 -23.93
CA LEU A 97 11.92 4.07 -24.56
C LEU A 97 11.94 3.87 -26.08
N SER A 98 11.33 2.81 -26.60
CA SER A 98 11.21 2.58 -28.05
C SER A 98 10.31 3.63 -28.72
N VAL A 99 9.21 4.01 -28.06
CA VAL A 99 8.34 5.10 -28.51
C VAL A 99 9.10 6.43 -28.50
N VAL A 100 9.88 6.73 -27.45
CA VAL A 100 10.69 7.95 -27.39
C VAL A 100 11.75 7.98 -28.50
N ALA A 101 12.48 6.89 -28.71
CA ALA A 101 13.46 6.75 -29.79
C ALA A 101 12.83 7.02 -31.17
N HIS A 102 11.63 6.48 -31.41
CA HIS A 102 10.88 6.70 -32.64
C HIS A 102 10.45 8.18 -32.82
N VAL A 103 9.89 8.80 -31.77
CA VAL A 103 9.43 10.20 -31.77
C VAL A 103 10.58 11.19 -31.95
N LEU A 104 11.76 10.90 -31.37
CA LEU A 104 12.96 11.73 -31.52
C LEU A 104 13.75 11.44 -32.80
N HIS A 105 13.29 10.49 -33.62
CA HIS A 105 13.98 10.00 -34.83
C HIS A 105 15.43 9.56 -34.58
N ARG A 106 15.71 8.98 -33.41
CA ARG A 106 17.03 8.47 -33.01
C ARG A 106 16.95 6.96 -32.75
N PRO A 107 17.70 6.11 -33.47
CA PRO A 107 17.65 4.66 -33.27
C PRO A 107 18.31 4.21 -31.95
N VAL A 108 19.21 5.03 -31.42
CA VAL A 108 19.86 4.87 -30.11
C VAL A 108 19.76 6.21 -29.39
N LEU A 109 19.28 6.21 -28.15
CA LEU A 109 19.24 7.40 -27.31
C LEU A 109 20.61 7.63 -26.67
N ASP A 110 20.99 8.89 -26.47
CA ASP A 110 22.12 9.19 -25.59
C ASP A 110 21.74 8.94 -24.12
N PRO A 111 22.69 8.59 -23.24
CA PRO A 111 22.36 8.15 -21.88
C PRO A 111 21.62 9.21 -21.03
N GLN A 112 21.85 10.50 -21.30
CA GLN A 112 21.12 11.58 -20.61
C GLN A 112 19.65 11.65 -21.08
N THR A 113 19.41 11.56 -22.39
CA THR A 113 18.05 11.48 -22.94
C THR A 113 17.33 10.22 -22.45
N GLU A 114 18.03 9.08 -22.38
CA GLU A 114 17.47 7.83 -21.84
C GLU A 114 17.05 8.00 -20.36
N ALA A 115 17.93 8.51 -19.50
CA ALA A 115 17.63 8.74 -18.09
C ALA A 115 16.45 9.69 -17.84
N LEU A 116 16.40 10.80 -18.58
CA LEU A 116 15.28 11.76 -18.50
C LEU A 116 13.97 11.16 -19.05
N SER A 117 14.06 10.31 -20.06
CA SER A 117 12.90 9.60 -20.62
C SER A 117 12.36 8.57 -19.64
N LEU A 118 13.23 7.74 -19.04
CA LEU A 118 12.87 6.81 -17.96
C LEU A 118 12.21 7.56 -16.79
N PHE A 119 12.74 8.71 -16.39
CA PHE A 119 12.12 9.53 -15.35
C PHE A 119 10.71 10.01 -15.73
N GLY A 120 10.53 10.55 -16.94
CA GLY A 120 9.22 10.98 -17.43
C GLY A 120 8.21 9.83 -17.53
N ILE A 121 8.63 8.69 -18.08
CA ILE A 121 7.83 7.47 -18.20
C ILE A 121 7.41 6.96 -16.82
N GLN A 122 8.36 6.85 -15.87
CA GLN A 122 8.09 6.31 -14.55
C GLN A 122 7.17 7.21 -13.72
N VAL A 123 7.31 8.53 -13.86
CA VAL A 123 6.40 9.52 -13.25
C VAL A 123 4.99 9.44 -13.85
N PHE A 124 4.88 9.25 -15.17
CA PHE A 124 3.59 9.06 -15.84
C PHE A 124 2.90 7.77 -15.38
N GLU A 125 3.63 6.65 -15.33
CA GLU A 125 3.14 5.37 -14.80
C GLU A 125 2.65 5.51 -13.35
N PHE A 126 3.43 6.21 -12.51
CA PHE A 126 3.09 6.46 -11.11
C PHE A 126 1.75 7.21 -10.96
N PHE A 127 1.58 8.33 -11.67
CA PHE A 127 0.33 9.09 -11.60
C PHE A 127 -0.86 8.36 -12.24
N GLY A 128 -0.65 7.64 -13.36
CA GLY A 128 -1.66 6.79 -13.98
C GLY A 128 -2.15 5.70 -13.02
N THR A 129 -1.22 5.06 -12.31
CA THR A 129 -1.52 4.01 -11.33
C THR A 129 -2.24 4.56 -10.10
N LEU A 130 -1.82 5.71 -9.56
CA LEU A 130 -2.55 6.38 -8.49
C LEU A 130 -3.98 6.76 -8.89
N CYS A 131 -4.19 7.18 -10.14
CA CYS A 131 -5.51 7.49 -10.68
C CYS A 131 -6.38 6.21 -10.75
N LEU A 132 -5.85 5.14 -11.35
CA LEU A 132 -6.50 3.83 -11.45
C LEU A 132 -6.89 3.27 -10.08
N LEU A 133 -5.94 3.17 -9.15
CA LEU A 133 -6.19 2.65 -7.80
C LEU A 133 -7.20 3.50 -7.03
N LYS A 134 -7.18 4.83 -7.19
CA LYS A 134 -8.19 5.72 -6.59
C LYS A 134 -9.58 5.56 -7.21
N SER A 135 -9.68 5.29 -8.51
CA SER A 135 -10.96 5.10 -9.21
C SER A 135 -11.63 3.76 -8.91
N THR A 136 -10.86 2.76 -8.48
CA THR A 136 -11.31 1.38 -8.23
C THR A 136 -11.46 1.04 -6.75
N ALA A 137 -10.85 1.82 -5.85
CA ALA A 137 -11.01 1.66 -4.41
C ALA A 137 -12.41 2.10 -3.94
N LYS A 138 -12.88 1.50 -2.84
CA LYS A 138 -14.12 1.91 -2.16
C LYS A 138 -14.08 3.41 -1.83
N PRO A 139 -15.15 4.21 -2.07
CA PRO A 139 -15.11 5.68 -1.98
C PRO A 139 -14.66 6.27 -0.63
N GLN A 140 -14.83 5.51 0.45
CA GLN A 140 -14.41 5.86 1.81
C GLN A 140 -12.92 5.65 2.09
N TYR A 141 -12.21 4.92 1.23
CA TYR A 141 -10.80 4.63 1.38
C TYR A 141 -9.91 5.77 0.88
N LYS A 142 -8.77 5.98 1.53
CA LYS A 142 -7.81 7.04 1.18
C LYS A 142 -6.44 6.41 1.08
N LEU A 143 -5.82 6.38 -0.11
CA LEU A 143 -4.49 5.77 -0.31
C LEU A 143 -3.43 6.22 0.71
N ILE A 144 -3.51 7.45 1.23
CA ILE A 144 -2.62 7.96 2.29
C ILE A 144 -2.74 7.23 3.64
N SER A 145 -3.74 6.35 3.85
CA SER A 145 -3.80 5.47 5.01
C SER A 145 -2.75 4.36 4.97
N LEU A 146 -2.25 3.99 3.77
CA LEU A 146 -1.17 3.00 3.61
C LEU A 146 0.13 3.44 4.30
N PHE A 147 0.42 4.75 4.28
CA PHE A 147 1.55 5.40 4.95
C PHE A 147 1.22 5.88 6.38
N LYS A 148 0.02 5.57 6.87
CA LYS A 148 -0.43 5.86 8.24
C LYS A 148 -0.81 4.56 8.92
N GLY A 149 0.15 3.62 8.96
CA GLY A 149 0.06 2.45 9.80
C GLY A 149 -0.35 2.84 11.22
N ASN A 150 -1.15 1.97 11.86
CA ASN A 150 -1.91 2.27 13.07
C ASN A 150 -1.19 3.25 14.02
N ARG A 151 -1.89 4.32 14.46
CA ARG A 151 -1.37 5.45 15.28
C ARG A 151 -0.64 5.08 16.59
N LEU A 152 -0.49 3.79 16.88
CA LEU A 152 0.27 3.18 17.97
C LEU A 152 1.67 2.66 17.55
N SER A 153 2.08 2.82 16.28
CA SER A 153 3.48 2.70 15.89
C SER A 153 4.24 3.96 16.31
N ASN A 154 4.83 3.92 17.50
CA ASN A 154 5.89 4.86 17.87
C ASN A 154 6.96 4.79 16.76
N GLY A 155 7.42 5.92 16.23
CA GLY A 155 8.34 5.93 15.08
C GLY A 155 9.58 5.04 15.25
N THR A 156 10.07 4.88 16.49
CA THR A 156 11.11 3.91 16.88
C THR A 156 10.85 2.48 16.40
N LYS A 157 9.59 2.00 16.43
CA LYS A 157 9.21 0.67 15.92
C LYS A 157 9.37 0.58 14.41
N THR A 158 8.93 1.59 13.66
CA THR A 158 9.10 1.66 12.19
C THR A 158 10.60 1.70 11.80
N TRP A 159 11.44 2.43 12.54
CA TRP A 159 12.90 2.43 12.31
C TRP A 159 13.55 1.07 12.60
N VAL A 160 13.20 0.43 13.73
CA VAL A 160 13.70 -0.91 14.06
C VAL A 160 13.21 -1.95 13.04
N ALA A 161 11.96 -1.85 12.56
CA ALA A 161 11.42 -2.68 11.48
C ALA A 161 12.23 -2.54 10.20
N SER A 162 12.50 -1.30 9.80
CA SER A 162 13.24 -1.00 8.58
C SER A 162 14.68 -1.50 8.67
N ALA A 163 15.34 -1.32 9.82
CA ALA A 163 16.70 -1.81 10.05
C ALA A 163 16.79 -3.34 10.04
N LEU A 164 15.90 -4.03 10.77
CA LEU A 164 15.87 -5.50 10.81
C LEU A 164 15.51 -6.10 9.44
N GLY A 165 14.51 -5.53 8.76
CA GLY A 165 14.11 -5.94 7.41
C GLY A 165 15.24 -5.73 6.39
N PHE A 166 15.94 -4.60 6.45
CA PHE A 166 17.09 -4.34 5.58
C PHE A 166 18.27 -5.28 5.85
N CYS A 167 18.65 -5.51 7.11
CA CYS A 167 19.69 -6.48 7.47
C CYS A 167 19.32 -7.91 7.02
N SER A 168 18.06 -8.31 7.20
CA SER A 168 17.54 -9.59 6.72
C SER A 168 17.57 -9.69 5.19
N LEU A 169 17.22 -8.61 4.48
CA LEU A 169 17.27 -8.54 3.03
C LEU A 169 18.70 -8.72 2.50
N ILE A 170 19.67 -7.97 3.01
CA ILE A 170 21.07 -8.08 2.59
C ILE A 170 21.62 -9.48 2.88
N PHE A 171 21.32 -10.06 4.04
CA PHE A 171 21.74 -11.42 4.38
C PHE A 171 21.14 -12.47 3.42
N LEU A 172 19.83 -12.40 3.15
CA LEU A 172 19.14 -13.36 2.28
C LEU A 172 19.56 -13.21 0.80
N VAL A 173 19.75 -11.98 0.32
CA VAL A 173 20.30 -11.73 -1.02
C VAL A 173 21.70 -12.32 -1.12
N PHE A 174 22.62 -12.00 -0.20
CA PHE A 174 23.97 -12.55 -0.21
C PHE A 174 23.99 -14.08 -0.15
N LEU A 175 23.15 -14.69 0.71
CA LEU A 175 23.02 -16.14 0.81
C LEU A 175 22.50 -16.76 -0.49
N THR A 176 21.51 -16.16 -1.14
CA THR A 176 20.95 -16.67 -2.39
C THR A 176 21.90 -16.49 -3.58
N SER A 177 22.62 -15.37 -3.67
CA SER A 177 23.70 -15.19 -4.66
C SER A 177 24.83 -16.21 -4.44
N PHE A 178 25.29 -16.42 -3.21
CA PHE A 178 26.30 -17.42 -2.90
C PHE A 178 25.87 -18.85 -3.26
N LEU A 179 24.60 -19.20 -3.02
CA LEU A 179 24.05 -20.49 -3.44
C LEU A 179 23.92 -20.60 -4.97
N ALA A 180 23.51 -19.52 -5.64
CA ALA A 180 23.43 -19.47 -7.10
C ALA A 180 24.82 -19.63 -7.75
N ASP A 181 25.84 -18.94 -7.25
CA ASP A 181 27.23 -19.07 -7.72
C ASP A 181 27.76 -20.50 -7.60
N ARG A 182 27.30 -21.26 -6.60
CA ARG A 182 27.69 -22.67 -6.37
C ARG A 182 26.96 -23.67 -7.25
N VAL A 183 25.78 -23.33 -7.78
CA VAL A 183 24.92 -24.22 -8.58
C VAL A 183 25.00 -23.89 -10.09
N ILE A 184 25.04 -22.61 -10.42
CA ILE A 184 24.94 -22.06 -11.79
C ILE A 184 26.29 -21.49 -12.26
N GLY A 185 27.16 -21.11 -11.32
CA GLY A 185 28.45 -20.45 -11.58
C GLY A 185 28.38 -18.93 -11.37
N PRO A 186 29.53 -18.28 -11.08
CA PRO A 186 29.58 -16.87 -10.75
C PRO A 186 29.19 -15.98 -11.95
N LYS A 187 28.31 -15.02 -11.72
CA LYS A 187 27.87 -14.04 -12.72
C LYS A 187 28.30 -12.62 -12.34
N ALA A 188 28.77 -11.86 -13.33
CA ALA A 188 29.08 -10.45 -13.14
C ALA A 188 27.79 -9.63 -13.02
N VAL A 189 27.61 -8.91 -11.91
CA VAL A 189 26.45 -8.04 -11.64
C VAL A 189 26.62 -6.68 -12.35
N ASN A 190 27.08 -6.71 -13.60
CA ASN A 190 27.58 -5.56 -14.32
C ASN A 190 26.53 -5.06 -15.31
N ASN A 191 25.62 -4.21 -14.84
CA ASN A 191 24.61 -3.60 -15.69
C ASN A 191 25.23 -2.39 -16.44
N LEU A 192 25.93 -2.67 -17.54
CA LEU A 192 26.77 -1.71 -18.26
C LEU A 192 26.01 -0.45 -18.70
N ILE A 193 24.76 -0.60 -19.17
CA ILE A 193 23.89 0.51 -19.58
C ILE A 193 23.59 1.43 -18.39
N LEU A 194 23.26 0.87 -17.23
CA LEU A 194 23.03 1.64 -16.01
C LEU A 194 24.29 2.37 -15.55
N LYS A 195 25.47 1.75 -15.66
CA LYS A 195 26.75 2.39 -15.34
C LYS A 195 27.07 3.54 -16.30
N GLU A 196 26.80 3.39 -17.59
CA GLU A 196 26.96 4.45 -18.60
C GLU A 196 26.03 5.64 -18.33
N ILE A 197 24.75 5.37 -18.04
CA ILE A 197 23.76 6.36 -17.61
C ILE A 197 24.27 7.17 -16.40
N LEU A 198 24.77 6.48 -15.36
CA LEU A 198 25.26 7.10 -14.11
C LEU A 198 26.52 7.95 -14.31
N LEU A 199 27.38 7.61 -15.27
CA LEU A 199 28.63 8.32 -15.55
C LEU A 199 28.49 9.46 -16.57
N SER A 200 27.40 9.49 -17.35
CA SER A 200 27.23 10.44 -18.47
C SER A 200 27.11 11.92 -18.07
N SER A 201 26.33 12.26 -17.05
CA SER A 201 26.12 13.63 -16.58
C SER A 201 25.47 13.69 -15.20
N ASP A 202 25.61 14.83 -14.51
CA ASP A 202 24.95 15.09 -13.23
C ASP A 202 23.42 15.03 -13.32
N ILE A 203 22.86 15.51 -14.44
CA ILE A 203 21.41 15.49 -14.71
C ILE A 203 20.93 14.05 -14.89
N SER A 204 21.63 13.26 -15.70
CA SER A 204 21.34 11.83 -15.91
C SER A 204 21.41 11.05 -14.60
N ARG A 205 22.49 11.25 -13.83
CA ARG A 205 22.72 10.61 -12.53
C ARG A 205 21.63 10.99 -11.51
N ALA A 206 21.23 12.26 -11.45
CA ALA A 206 20.13 12.70 -10.59
C ALA A 206 18.79 12.06 -11.00
N ALA A 207 18.46 12.05 -12.29
CA ALA A 207 17.24 11.41 -12.81
C ALA A 207 17.23 9.90 -12.49
N CYS A 208 18.35 9.21 -12.72
CA CYS A 208 18.52 7.79 -12.41
C CYS A 208 18.29 7.49 -10.92
N VAL A 209 18.91 8.26 -10.01
CA VAL A 209 18.71 8.12 -8.56
C VAL A 209 17.24 8.36 -8.17
N LEU A 210 16.57 9.36 -8.74
CA LEU A 210 15.16 9.61 -8.47
C LEU A 210 14.28 8.44 -8.93
N VAL A 211 14.52 7.87 -10.11
CA VAL A 211 13.80 6.70 -10.63
C VAL A 211 14.03 5.48 -9.74
N TYR A 212 15.29 5.03 -9.60
CA TYR A 212 15.64 3.76 -8.97
C TYR A 212 15.42 3.74 -7.46
N CYS A 213 15.64 4.88 -6.78
CA CYS A 213 15.60 4.94 -5.32
C CYS A 213 14.31 5.55 -4.76
N ILE A 214 13.49 6.22 -5.58
CA ILE A 214 12.27 6.90 -5.09
C ILE A 214 11.04 6.51 -5.91
N ILE A 215 10.94 6.87 -7.19
CA ILE A 215 9.66 6.74 -7.93
C ILE A 215 9.29 5.27 -8.16
N THR A 216 10.24 4.44 -8.59
CA THR A 216 9.98 3.01 -8.85
C THR A 216 9.67 2.25 -7.56
N PRO A 217 10.46 2.32 -6.48
CA PRO A 217 10.09 1.70 -5.20
C PRO A 217 8.74 2.20 -4.67
N LEU A 218 8.43 3.50 -4.79
CA LEU A 218 7.16 4.03 -4.31
C LEU A 218 5.96 3.51 -5.10
N LEU A 219 6.07 3.41 -6.43
CA LEU A 219 5.06 2.77 -7.28
C LEU A 219 4.86 1.30 -6.88
N GLU A 220 5.95 0.55 -6.84
CA GLU A 220 5.92 -0.89 -6.60
C GLU A 220 5.40 -1.24 -5.20
N GLU A 221 5.80 -0.50 -4.16
CA GLU A 221 5.22 -0.69 -2.83
C GLU A 221 3.70 -0.43 -2.83
N ILE A 222 3.24 0.64 -3.47
CA ILE A 222 1.81 0.96 -3.55
C ILE A 222 1.03 -0.15 -4.28
N VAL A 223 1.57 -0.66 -5.40
CA VAL A 223 0.92 -1.72 -6.20
C VAL A 223 0.97 -3.08 -5.51
N TYR A 224 2.16 -3.55 -5.15
CA TYR A 224 2.33 -4.93 -4.68
C TYR A 224 1.98 -5.09 -3.20
N ARG A 225 2.32 -4.12 -2.35
CA ARG A 225 2.08 -4.24 -0.89
C ARG A 225 0.76 -3.55 -0.51
N GLY A 226 0.60 -2.29 -0.89
CA GLY A 226 -0.56 -1.48 -0.55
C GLY A 226 -1.87 -1.91 -1.23
N PHE A 227 -1.81 -2.39 -2.47
CA PHE A 227 -2.96 -2.87 -3.22
C PHE A 227 -3.06 -4.40 -3.25
N LEU A 228 -2.13 -5.10 -3.91
CA LEU A 228 -2.26 -6.53 -4.24
C LEU A 228 -2.20 -7.43 -3.00
N LEU A 229 -1.11 -7.38 -2.23
CA LEU A 229 -0.94 -8.13 -0.98
C LEU A 229 -2.08 -7.83 0.01
N THR A 230 -2.38 -6.54 0.24
CA THR A 230 -3.46 -6.12 1.14
C THR A 230 -4.80 -6.75 0.72
N SER A 231 -5.13 -6.70 -0.56
CA SER A 231 -6.36 -7.29 -1.09
C SER A 231 -6.40 -8.81 -0.94
N ILE A 232 -5.31 -9.52 -1.27
CA ILE A 232 -5.23 -10.99 -1.10
C ILE A 232 -5.32 -11.36 0.39
N SER A 233 -4.71 -10.57 1.29
CA SER A 233 -4.71 -10.81 2.73
C SER A 233 -6.09 -10.64 3.39
N SER A 234 -7.02 -9.93 2.75
CA SER A 234 -8.42 -9.82 3.24
C SER A 234 -9.23 -11.12 3.05
N THR A 235 -8.74 -12.07 2.25
CA THR A 235 -9.43 -13.34 1.92
C THR A 235 -8.59 -14.59 2.17
N SER A 236 -7.33 -14.46 2.60
CA SER A 236 -6.39 -15.57 2.78
C SER A 236 -5.45 -15.33 3.97
N LYS A 237 -4.67 -16.36 4.36
CA LYS A 237 -3.65 -16.18 5.40
C LYS A 237 -2.55 -15.21 4.89
N TRP A 238 -2.09 -14.29 5.74
CA TRP A 238 -1.09 -13.28 5.35
C TRP A 238 0.17 -13.87 4.72
N GLN A 239 0.61 -15.07 5.14
CA GLN A 239 1.74 -15.77 4.53
C GLN A 239 1.49 -16.11 3.05
N GLN A 240 0.27 -16.54 2.71
CA GLN A 240 -0.12 -16.85 1.33
C GLN A 240 -0.18 -15.57 0.48
N ALA A 241 -0.70 -14.47 1.05
CA ALA A 241 -0.71 -13.17 0.40
C ALA A 241 0.70 -12.64 0.10
N VAL A 242 1.64 -12.77 1.05
CA VAL A 242 3.06 -12.42 0.84
C VAL A 242 3.66 -13.27 -0.27
N LEU A 243 3.52 -14.60 -0.22
CA LEU A 243 4.10 -15.51 -1.21
C LEU A 243 3.54 -15.24 -2.63
N LEU A 244 2.21 -15.12 -2.77
CA LEU A 244 1.57 -14.89 -4.06
C LEU A 244 1.93 -13.50 -4.63
N SER A 245 1.87 -12.44 -3.82
CA SER A 245 2.27 -11.10 -4.26
C SER A 245 3.76 -11.03 -4.63
N SER A 246 4.62 -11.80 -3.95
CA SER A 246 6.07 -11.84 -4.23
C SER A 246 6.39 -12.63 -5.50
N ALA A 247 5.64 -13.71 -5.77
CA ALA A 247 5.73 -14.47 -7.01
C ALA A 247 5.29 -13.62 -8.20
N ILE A 248 4.19 -12.88 -8.07
CA ILE A 248 3.71 -11.94 -9.10
C ILE A 248 4.73 -10.82 -9.32
N PHE A 249 5.24 -10.20 -8.25
CA PHE A 249 6.30 -9.18 -8.30
C PHE A 249 7.55 -9.67 -9.06
N SER A 250 8.00 -10.90 -8.79
CA SER A 250 9.12 -11.50 -9.51
C SER A 250 8.80 -11.77 -11.00
N ALA A 251 7.62 -12.29 -11.30
CA ALA A 251 7.24 -12.68 -12.66
C ALA A 251 7.13 -11.50 -13.63
N VAL A 252 6.56 -10.38 -13.20
CA VAL A 252 6.32 -9.18 -14.04
C VAL A 252 7.59 -8.41 -14.40
N HIS A 253 8.72 -8.68 -13.74
CA HIS A 253 10.03 -8.17 -14.14
C HIS A 253 10.59 -8.89 -15.38
N PHE A 254 10.01 -10.02 -15.80
CA PHE A 254 10.45 -10.88 -16.91
C PHE A 254 11.94 -11.28 -16.87
N SER A 255 12.60 -11.15 -15.71
CA SER A 255 14.02 -11.46 -15.53
C SER A 255 14.19 -12.90 -15.03
N GLY A 256 14.34 -13.85 -15.96
CA GLY A 256 14.51 -15.27 -15.63
C GLY A 256 15.66 -15.51 -14.65
N GLU A 257 16.79 -14.85 -14.84
CA GLU A 257 17.99 -15.03 -14.02
C GLU A 257 17.84 -14.45 -12.60
N ASN A 258 17.23 -13.27 -12.47
CA ASN A 258 17.07 -12.60 -11.17
C ASN A 258 15.75 -12.99 -10.47
N SER A 259 14.92 -13.83 -11.08
CA SER A 259 13.58 -14.20 -10.59
C SER A 259 13.56 -14.68 -9.13
N LEU A 260 14.50 -15.55 -8.73
CA LEU A 260 14.62 -16.03 -7.35
C LEU A 260 14.98 -14.90 -6.38
N GLN A 261 15.91 -14.02 -6.77
CA GLN A 261 16.34 -12.88 -5.95
C GLN A 261 15.21 -11.86 -5.80
N LEU A 262 14.50 -11.54 -6.88
CA LEU A 262 13.31 -10.67 -6.88
C LEU A 262 12.17 -11.25 -6.03
N PHE A 263 11.99 -12.58 -6.06
CA PHE A 263 11.02 -13.25 -5.20
C PHE A 263 11.37 -13.12 -3.70
N VAL A 264 12.65 -13.25 -3.36
CA VAL A 264 13.15 -13.10 -1.98
C VAL A 264 13.06 -11.65 -1.49
N ILE A 265 13.46 -10.68 -2.33
CA ILE A 265 13.21 -9.23 -2.10
C ILE A 265 11.71 -9.00 -1.88
N GLY A 266 10.89 -9.57 -2.76
CA GLY A 266 9.44 -9.66 -2.68
C GLY A 266 8.94 -10.00 -1.28
N CYS A 267 9.37 -11.18 -0.80
CA CYS A 267 8.96 -11.75 0.48
C CYS A 267 9.39 -10.92 1.68
N VAL A 268 10.63 -10.42 1.72
CA VAL A 268 11.13 -9.63 2.86
C VAL A 268 10.37 -8.30 2.99
N LEU A 269 10.13 -7.62 1.87
CA LEU A 269 9.33 -6.39 1.83
C LEU A 269 7.88 -6.65 2.23
N GLY A 270 7.26 -7.72 1.73
CA GLY A 270 5.91 -8.13 2.10
C GLY A 270 5.76 -8.47 3.59
N CYS A 271 6.69 -9.25 4.16
CA CYS A 271 6.75 -9.55 5.59
C CYS A 271 6.94 -8.28 6.44
N SER A 272 7.82 -7.36 6.00
CA SER A 272 8.08 -6.10 6.70
C SER A 272 6.82 -5.23 6.76
N TYR A 273 6.07 -5.15 5.66
CA TYR A 273 4.79 -4.44 5.59
C TYR A 273 3.70 -5.11 6.43
N CYS A 274 3.54 -6.44 6.36
CA CYS A 274 2.60 -7.18 7.22
C CYS A 274 2.88 -6.97 8.72
N TRP A 275 4.16 -6.85 9.09
CA TRP A 275 4.56 -6.68 10.49
C TRP A 275 4.38 -5.25 11.00
N SER A 276 4.77 -4.24 10.21
CA SER A 276 4.67 -2.83 10.62
C SER A 276 3.27 -2.24 10.45
N GLY A 277 2.52 -2.73 9.46
CA GLY A 277 1.27 -2.13 8.99
C GLY A 277 1.46 -0.76 8.30
N ASP A 278 2.70 -0.38 7.99
CA ASP A 278 3.09 0.92 7.46
C ASP A 278 3.95 0.75 6.20
N LEU A 279 3.43 1.19 5.07
CA LEU A 279 4.07 1.09 3.76
C LEU A 279 5.41 1.85 3.70
N SER A 280 5.59 2.84 4.58
CA SER A 280 6.86 3.55 4.75
C SER A 280 8.03 2.63 5.13
N THR A 281 7.73 1.50 5.80
CA THR A 281 8.75 0.51 6.21
C THR A 281 9.32 -0.23 5.02
N SER A 282 8.45 -0.81 4.19
CA SER A 282 8.89 -1.58 3.03
C SER A 282 9.46 -0.65 1.94
N PHE A 283 8.86 0.54 1.76
CA PHE A 283 9.44 1.58 0.90
C PHE A 283 10.87 1.94 1.31
N LEU A 284 11.12 2.22 2.60
CA LEU A 284 12.48 2.57 3.06
C LEU A 284 13.48 1.42 2.84
N ILE A 285 13.11 0.17 3.14
CA ILE A 285 13.97 -1.00 2.89
C ILE A 285 14.29 -1.13 1.40
N HIS A 286 13.28 -0.99 0.53
CA HIS A 286 13.40 -1.12 -0.92
C HIS A 286 14.26 -0.01 -1.51
N SER A 287 13.98 1.26 -1.17
CA SER A 287 14.78 2.42 -1.58
C SER A 287 16.24 2.32 -1.14
N LEU A 288 16.51 1.87 0.09
CA LEU A 288 17.88 1.66 0.58
C LEU A 288 18.60 0.51 -0.16
N TYR A 289 17.87 -0.56 -0.50
CA TYR A 289 18.43 -1.66 -1.28
C TYR A 289 18.79 -1.22 -2.70
N ASN A 290 17.89 -0.53 -3.40
CA ASN A 290 18.16 -0.02 -4.74
C ASN A 290 19.28 1.03 -4.74
N ALA A 291 19.34 1.90 -3.72
CA ALA A 291 20.44 2.84 -3.53
C ALA A 291 21.79 2.12 -3.33
N LEU A 292 21.83 1.03 -2.56
CA LEU A 292 23.04 0.22 -2.39
C LEU A 292 23.47 -0.42 -3.73
N ILE A 293 22.55 -1.01 -4.48
CA ILE A 293 22.85 -1.60 -5.80
C ILE A 293 23.35 -0.53 -6.79
N LEU A 294 22.76 0.66 -6.77
CA LEU A 294 23.17 1.79 -7.62
C LEU A 294 24.57 2.30 -7.25
N VAL A 295 24.89 2.39 -5.95
CA VAL A 295 26.25 2.74 -5.47
C VAL A 295 27.27 1.66 -5.85
N ILE A 296 26.93 0.37 -5.72
CA ILE A 296 27.79 -0.73 -6.15
C ILE A 296 28.04 -0.66 -7.66
N THR A 297 27.01 -0.42 -8.47
CA THR A 297 27.09 -0.29 -9.94
C THR A 297 27.93 0.91 -10.39
N TYR A 298 27.96 1.98 -9.60
CA TYR A 298 28.79 3.16 -9.83
C TYR A 298 30.26 2.93 -9.44
N ALA A 299 30.53 2.05 -8.47
CA ALA A 299 31.86 1.81 -7.90
C ALA A 299 32.62 0.61 -8.50
N SER A 300 31.91 -0.36 -9.09
CA SER A 300 32.47 -1.37 -10.01
C SER A 300 32.78 -0.77 -11.37
#